data_AF-A0A2G9T6I1-F1
#
_entry.id   AF-A0A2G9T6I1-F1
#
_cell.length_a   1.000
_cell.length_b   1.000
_cell.length_c   1.000
_cell.angle_alpha   90.00
_cell.angle_beta   90.00
_cell.angle_gamma   90.00
#
_symmetry.space_group_name_H-M   'P 1'
#
loop_
_entity.id
_entity.type
_entity.pdbx_description
1 polymer ?
#
loop_
_entity_poly.entity_id
_entity_poly.type
_entity_poly.pdbx_seq_one_letter_code
_entity_poly.pdbx_strand_id
1 'polypeptide(L)'
;MKNNFIRDHRLRMRGSVIEEFRSYVHLDQDITMNNDLTIEIGRRRKAGWATFNTYRDVLTDKRLDTQIKARVFNTHVLPTLVYG
;
A
#
# COMPACT_ATOMS: atom_id res chain seq x y z
N MET A 1 -5.03 -5.43 -15.58
CA MET A 1 -6.40 -4.87 -15.55
C MET A 1 -7.27 -5.60 -16.57
N LYS A 2 -8.06 -6.58 -16.12
CA LYS A 2 -9.13 -7.15 -16.94
C LYS A 2 -10.42 -6.41 -16.63
N ASN A 3 -11.04 -5.82 -17.65
CA ASN A 3 -12.35 -5.20 -17.54
C ASN A 3 -13.28 -5.95 -18.50
N ASN A 4 -14.57 -6.07 -18.14
CA ASN A 4 -15.62 -6.77 -18.89
C ASN A 4 -15.81 -6.25 -20.33
N PHE A 5 -15.23 -5.10 -20.69
CA PHE A 5 -15.26 -4.55 -22.04
C PHE A 5 -14.15 -5.09 -22.97
N ILE A 6 -13.18 -5.85 -22.46
CA ILE A 6 -12.03 -6.34 -23.25
C ILE A 6 -12.29 -7.77 -23.71
N ARG A 7 -12.53 -7.95 -25.03
CA ARG A 7 -12.78 -9.26 -25.66
C ARG A 7 -11.50 -10.01 -26.03
N ASP A 8 -10.40 -9.30 -26.26
CA ASP A 8 -9.10 -9.86 -26.64
C ASP A 8 -8.06 -9.54 -25.56
N HIS A 9 -7.39 -10.56 -25.05
CA HIS A 9 -6.59 -10.48 -23.81
C HIS A 9 -5.20 -9.89 -24.06
N ARG A 10 -4.80 -9.71 -25.32
CA ARG A 10 -3.45 -9.31 -25.71
C ARG A 10 -3.42 -7.84 -26.10
N LEU A 11 -2.91 -7.00 -25.19
CA LEU A 11 -2.62 -5.60 -25.49
C LEU A 11 -1.61 -5.52 -26.62
N ARG A 12 -1.91 -4.73 -27.65
CA ARG A 12 -1.02 -4.48 -28.79
C ARG A 12 -0.66 -3.00 -28.87
N MET A 13 0.62 -2.69 -29.01
CA MET A 13 1.12 -1.33 -29.24
C MET A 13 1.92 -1.31 -30.54
N ARG A 14 1.52 -0.45 -31.49
CA ARG A 14 2.16 -0.33 -32.83
C ARG A 14 2.35 -1.69 -33.54
N GLY A 15 1.38 -2.59 -33.41
CA GLY A 15 1.40 -3.92 -34.03
C GLY A 15 2.16 -5.00 -33.24
N SER A 16 2.90 -4.64 -32.20
CA SER A 16 3.59 -5.59 -31.31
C SER A 16 2.73 -5.95 -30.10
N VAL A 17 2.77 -7.21 -29.67
CA VAL A 17 2.09 -7.67 -28.45
C VAL A 17 2.90 -7.23 -27.24
N ILE A 18 2.26 -6.58 -26.28
CA ILE A 18 2.87 -6.21 -25.00
C ILE A 18 2.93 -7.46 -24.11
N GLU A 19 4.04 -7.65 -23.42
CA GLU A 19 4.21 -8.72 -22.43
C GLU A 19 3.26 -8.50 -21.23
N GLU A 20 2.63 -9.59 -20.78
CA GLU A 20 1.71 -9.57 -19.65
C GLU A 20 2.45 -9.90 -18.35
N PHE A 21 2.53 -8.94 -17.43
CA PHE A 21 3.09 -9.14 -16.09
C PHE A 21 1.95 -9.37 -15.07
N ARG A 22 2.17 -10.24 -14.08
CA ARG A 22 1.15 -10.57 -13.06
C ARG A 22 0.96 -9.45 -12.02
N SER A 23 2.03 -8.72 -11.72
CA SER A 23 2.05 -7.60 -10.79
C SER A 23 3.06 -6.55 -11.24
N TYR A 24 2.84 -5.31 -10.81
CA TYR A 24 3.73 -4.18 -11.05
C TYR A 24 3.71 -3.25 -9.84
N VAL A 25 4.88 -2.78 -9.38
CA VAL A 25 4.96 -1.81 -8.30
C VAL A 25 4.93 -0.40 -8.89
N HIS A 26 3.88 0.35 -8.58
CA HIS A 26 3.76 1.76 -8.96
C HIS A 26 3.64 2.61 -7.71
N LEU A 27 4.54 3.59 -7.52
CA LEU A 27 4.52 4.48 -6.35
C LEU A 27 4.46 3.69 -5.03
N ASP A 28 5.29 2.64 -4.93
CA ASP A 28 5.35 1.70 -3.80
C ASP A 28 4.06 0.89 -3.55
N GLN A 29 3.12 0.90 -4.50
CA GLN A 29 1.90 0.11 -4.44
C GLN A 29 2.03 -1.12 -5.33
N ASP A 30 1.84 -2.32 -4.77
CA ASP A 30 1.76 -3.54 -5.56
C ASP A 30 0.41 -3.61 -6.28
N ILE A 31 0.43 -3.39 -7.60
CA ILE A 31 -0.75 -3.44 -8.45
C ILE A 31 -0.79 -4.81 -9.12
N THR A 32 -1.79 -5.61 -8.75
CA THR A 32 -2.02 -6.91 -9.36
C THR A 32 -2.95 -6.80 -10.58
N MET A 33 -2.78 -7.67 -11.57
CA MET A 33 -3.59 -7.64 -12.79
C MET A 33 -5.09 -7.86 -12.56
N ASN A 34 -5.42 -8.53 -11.45
CA ASN A 34 -6.78 -8.84 -11.02
C ASN A 34 -7.38 -7.74 -10.15
N ASN A 35 -6.64 -6.65 -9.88
CA ASN A 35 -7.03 -5.59 -8.96
C ASN A 35 -7.35 -6.12 -7.55
N ASP A 36 -6.65 -7.19 -7.15
CA ASP A 36 -6.73 -7.72 -5.79
C ASP A 36 -5.92 -6.83 -4.85
N LEU A 37 -6.63 -6.00 -4.10
CA LEU A 37 -6.05 -5.09 -3.10
C LEU A 37 -5.70 -5.81 -1.79
N THR A 38 -6.12 -7.06 -1.60
CA THR A 38 -5.96 -7.79 -0.33
C THR A 38 -4.49 -7.93 0.04
N ILE A 39 -3.63 -8.19 -0.95
CA ILE A 39 -2.18 -8.32 -0.76
C ILE A 39 -1.58 -7.00 -0.28
N GLU A 40 -1.87 -5.90 -1.00
CA GLU A 40 -1.35 -4.57 -0.69
C GLU A 40 -1.87 -4.04 0.66
N ILE A 41 -3.16 -4.21 0.95
CA ILE A 41 -3.76 -3.88 2.26
C ILE A 41 -3.07 -4.69 3.37
N GLY A 42 -2.84 -5.98 3.14
CA GLY A 42 -2.15 -6.85 4.09
C GLY A 42 -0.72 -6.40 4.37
N ARG A 43 0.01 -5.98 3.34
CA ARG A 43 1.38 -5.44 3.42
C ARG A 43 1.41 -4.15 4.24
N ARG A 44 0.60 -3.15 3.88
CA ARG A 44 0.49 -1.86 4.60
C ARG A 44 0.07 -2.02 6.05
N ARG A 45 -0.86 -2.94 6.33
CA ARG A 45 -1.27 -3.23 7.70
C ARG A 45 -0.10 -3.76 8.53
N LYS A 46 0.70 -4.69 7.99
CA LYS A 46 1.90 -5.20 8.67
C LYS A 46 2.93 -4.10 8.90
N ALA A 47 3.21 -3.29 7.87
CA ALA A 47 4.15 -2.19 7.95
C ALA A 47 3.70 -1.15 9.00
N GLY A 48 2.43 -0.74 8.97
CA GLY A 48 1.86 0.17 9.96
C GLY A 48 1.92 -0.37 11.40
N TRP A 49 1.66 -1.67 11.60
CA TRP A 49 1.83 -2.32 12.91
C TRP A 49 3.29 -2.35 13.37
N ALA A 50 4.24 -2.59 12.46
CA ALA A 50 5.66 -2.55 12.79
C ALA A 50 6.07 -1.14 13.23
N THR A 51 5.69 -0.10 12.48
CA THR A 51 5.98 1.30 12.84
C THR A 51 5.30 1.69 14.15
N PHE A 52 4.04 1.30 14.37
CA PHE A 52 3.37 1.53 15.66
C PHE A 52 4.15 0.89 16.81
N ASN A 53 4.60 -0.37 16.62
CA ASN A 53 5.36 -1.08 17.64
C ASN A 53 6.69 -0.40 17.98
N THR A 54 7.36 0.22 17.01
CA THR A 54 8.57 1.03 17.22
C THR A 54 8.31 2.26 18.09
N TYR A 55 7.16 2.91 17.95
CA TYR A 55 6.78 4.12 18.69
C TYR A 55 5.83 3.85 19.87
N ARG A 56 5.64 2.58 20.24
CA ARG A 56 4.61 2.15 21.19
C ARG A 56 4.71 2.87 22.53
N ASP A 57 5.92 3.04 23.04
CA ASP A 57 6.16 3.67 24.34
C ASP A 57 5.63 5.11 24.33
N VAL A 58 5.88 5.86 23.25
CA VAL A 58 5.38 7.23 23.09
C VAL A 58 3.85 7.26 22.88
N LEU A 59 3.34 6.37 22.03
CA LEU A 59 1.92 6.34 21.66
C LEU A 59 1.01 5.87 22.81
N THR A 60 1.54 5.05 23.73
CA THR A 60 0.77 4.46 24.83
C THR A 60 1.04 5.11 26.19
N ASP A 61 2.07 5.96 26.33
CA ASP A 61 2.38 6.64 27.59
C ASP A 61 1.26 7.60 27.99
N LYS A 62 0.59 7.32 29.12
CA LYS A 62 -0.50 8.14 29.65
C LYS A 62 -0.07 9.53 30.11
N ARG A 63 1.22 9.75 30.35
CA ARG A 63 1.80 11.03 30.80
C ARG A 63 2.03 12.01 29.65
N LEU A 64 2.16 11.49 28.43
CA LEU A 64 2.41 12.32 27.24
C LEU A 64 1.14 12.97 26.74
N ASP A 65 1.29 14.24 26.36
CA ASP A 65 0.23 15.04 25.77
C ASP A 65 -0.27 14.43 24.45
N THR A 66 -1.58 14.53 24.23
CA THR A 66 -2.24 13.97 23.05
C THR A 66 -1.71 14.56 21.74
N GLN A 67 -1.30 15.82 21.72
CA GLN A 67 -0.74 16.47 20.54
C GLN A 67 0.61 15.87 20.14
N ILE A 68 1.44 15.48 21.11
CA ILE A 68 2.72 14.78 20.86
C ILE A 68 2.44 13.42 20.23
N LYS A 69 1.50 12.65 20.80
CA LYS A 69 1.11 11.34 20.26
C LYS A 69 0.54 11.45 18.85
N ALA A 70 -0.34 12.41 18.63
CA ALA A 70 -0.93 12.67 17.32
C ALA A 70 0.15 13.04 16.29
N ARG A 71 1.14 13.85 16.68
CA ARG A 71 2.27 14.19 15.81
C ARG A 71 3.06 12.94 15.43
N VAL A 72 3.46 12.12 16.42
CA VAL A 72 4.23 10.89 16.17
C VAL A 72 3.45 9.90 15.29
N PHE A 73 2.15 9.73 15.55
CA PHE A 73 1.28 8.89 14.73
C PHE A 73 1.20 9.41 13.28
N ASN A 74 0.91 10.70 13.10
CA ASN A 74 0.72 11.32 11.79
C ASN A 74 2.01 11.37 10.96
N THR A 75 3.18 11.46 11.60
CA THR A 75 4.46 11.54 10.88
C THR A 75 5.08 10.17 10.59
N HIS A 76 4.73 9.11 11.32
CA HIS A 76 5.36 7.79 11.16
C HIS A 76 4.37 6.68 10.83
N VAL A 77 3.35 6.50 11.66
CA VAL A 77 2.41 5.37 11.53
C VAL A 77 1.49 5.57 10.32
N LEU A 78 0.90 6.76 10.18
CA LEU A 78 -0.03 7.07 9.09
C LEU A 78 0.64 6.98 7.70
N PRO A 79 1.82 7.56 7.44
CA PRO A 79 2.48 7.42 6.16
C PRO A 79 2.77 5.96 5.80
N THR A 80 3.17 5.15 6.78
CA THR A 80 3.42 3.72 6.56
C THR A 80 2.13 2.96 6.21
N LEU A 81 0.98 3.33 6.80
CA LEU A 81 -0.31 2.72 6.48
C LEU A 81 -0.84 3.12 5.09
N VAL A 82 -0.44 4.29 4.58
CA VAL A 82 -0.97 4.83 3.31
C VAL A 82 -0.03 4.54 2.14
N TYR A 83 1.29 4.54 2.37
CA TYR A 83 2.30 4.43 1.32
C TYR A 83 3.40 3.39 1.60
N GLY A 84 3.46 2.84 2.83
CA GLY A 84 4.52 1.93 3.28
C GLY A 84 4.31 0.48 2.90
#